data_AF-A0A7K3HCN4-F1
#
_entry.id   AF-A0A7K3HCN4-F1
#
_cell.length_a   1.000
_cell.length_b   1.000
_cell.length_c   1.000
_cell.angle_alpha   90.00
_cell.angle_beta   90.00
_cell.angle_gamma   90.00
#
_symmetry.space_group_name_H-M   'P 1'
#
loop_
_entity.id
_entity.type
_entity.pdbx_description
1 polymer ?
#
loop_
_entity_poly.entity_id
_entity_poly.type
_entity_poly.pdbx_seq_one_letter_code
_entity_poly.pdbx_strand_id
1 'polypeptide(L)'
;PWPAEAREQFVTLLGAGPPTVGVWEALEAEGLITRLLPDWERVRCRPQRNAVHRWTVDRHCVETAVRAGALSRRVGRPDLLLVAALLHDIGKGWPGDHSTTGEVIARDVAARIGFGPADTGTVAALVRHHLLLVETATRRDLDDPATVQKVADAVGSPETLGLLHALTEADALATGPAAWSAWRASLVTDLVR
;
A
#
# COMPACT_ATOMS: atom_id res chain seq x y z
N PRO A 1 -13.70 -16.37 5.67
CA PRO A 1 -13.32 -14.98 6.08
C PRO A 1 -13.01 -14.98 7.58
N TRP A 2 -12.19 -14.03 8.05
CA TRP A 2 -11.97 -13.84 9.49
C TRP A 2 -13.23 -13.33 10.20
N PRO A 3 -13.35 -13.51 11.53
CA PRO A 3 -14.34 -12.80 12.33
C PRO A 3 -14.18 -11.27 12.19
N ALA A 4 -15.29 -10.53 12.26
CA ALA A 4 -15.28 -9.07 12.10
C ALA A 4 -14.37 -8.37 13.12
N GLU A 5 -14.41 -8.81 14.38
CA GLU A 5 -13.55 -8.31 15.44
C GLU A 5 -12.05 -8.51 15.11
N ALA A 6 -11.68 -9.66 14.55
CA ALA A 6 -10.29 -9.93 14.18
C ALA A 6 -9.80 -8.97 13.08
N ARG A 7 -10.64 -8.67 12.08
CA ARG A 7 -10.35 -7.65 11.07
C ARG A 7 -10.20 -6.26 11.70
N GLU A 8 -11.09 -5.89 12.61
CA GLU A 8 -11.05 -4.57 13.28
C GLU A 8 -9.79 -4.40 14.13
N GLN A 9 -9.41 -5.43 14.90
CA GLN A 9 -8.17 -5.44 15.68
C GLN A 9 -6.94 -5.40 14.78
N PHE A 10 -6.96 -6.11 13.65
CA PHE A 10 -5.87 -6.07 12.67
C PHE A 10 -5.69 -4.67 12.07
N VAL A 11 -6.77 -4.03 11.63
CA VAL A 11 -6.74 -2.64 11.12
C VAL A 11 -6.27 -1.68 12.22
N THR A 12 -6.73 -1.86 13.46
CA THR A 12 -6.29 -1.07 14.62
C THR A 12 -4.79 -1.21 14.86
N LEU A 13 -4.26 -2.43 14.80
CA LEU A 13 -2.83 -2.69 14.91
C LEU A 13 -2.05 -1.96 13.81
N LEU A 14 -2.48 -2.03 12.55
CA LEU A 14 -1.81 -1.33 11.44
C LEU A 14 -1.83 0.19 11.62
N GLY A 15 -2.92 0.73 12.18
CA GLY A 15 -3.10 2.16 12.44
C GLY A 15 -2.48 2.69 13.73
N ALA A 16 -1.87 1.83 14.57
CA ALA A 16 -1.37 2.23 15.90
C ALA A 16 -0.09 3.09 15.87
N GLY A 17 0.48 3.33 14.69
CA GLY A 17 1.64 4.20 14.50
C GLY A 17 2.97 3.50 14.81
N PRO A 18 4.02 4.23 15.22
CA PRO A 18 5.35 3.65 15.42
C PRO A 18 5.44 2.38 16.31
N PRO A 19 4.60 2.20 17.35
CA PRO A 19 4.60 0.95 18.13
C PRO A 19 4.22 -0.30 17.33
N THR A 20 3.47 -0.18 16.24
CA THR A 20 3.04 -1.30 15.37
C THR A 20 4.22 -2.16 14.94
N VAL A 21 5.35 -1.52 14.65
CA VAL A 21 6.61 -2.16 14.28
C VAL A 21 7.03 -3.24 15.28
N GLY A 22 7.12 -2.89 16.57
CA GLY A 22 7.65 -3.81 17.59
C GLY A 22 6.67 -4.94 17.87
N VAL A 23 5.37 -4.64 17.81
CA VAL A 23 4.31 -5.65 17.94
C VAL A 23 4.36 -6.61 16.75
N TRP A 24 4.49 -6.11 15.52
CA TRP A 24 4.57 -6.93 14.32
C TRP A 24 5.78 -7.88 14.36
N GLU A 25 6.95 -7.36 14.72
CA GLU A 25 8.18 -8.16 14.85
C GLU A 25 8.04 -9.26 15.92
N ALA A 26 7.40 -8.96 17.05
CA ALA A 26 7.14 -9.95 18.09
C ALA A 26 6.17 -11.05 17.60
N LEU A 27 5.08 -10.66 16.91
CA LEU A 27 4.14 -11.62 16.32
C LEU A 27 4.81 -12.48 15.23
N GLU A 28 5.71 -11.90 14.44
CA GLU A 28 6.43 -12.60 13.40
C GLU A 28 7.50 -13.55 13.93
N ALA A 29 8.18 -13.19 15.03
CA ALA A 29 9.10 -14.08 15.74
C ALA A 29 8.39 -15.36 16.21
N GLU A 30 7.13 -15.25 16.65
CA GLU A 30 6.27 -16.37 17.04
C GLU A 30 5.54 -17.03 15.84
N GLY A 31 5.83 -16.60 14.61
CA GLY A 31 5.22 -17.12 13.39
C GLY A 31 3.71 -16.88 13.28
N LEU A 32 3.15 -15.91 14.02
CA LEU A 32 1.72 -15.59 13.98
C LEU A 32 1.36 -14.84 12.70
N ILE A 33 2.23 -13.94 12.23
CA ILE A 33 1.99 -13.18 10.99
C ILE A 33 1.85 -14.12 9.79
N THR A 34 2.79 -15.04 9.57
CA THR A 34 2.70 -16.00 8.46
C THR A 34 1.50 -16.93 8.58
N ARG A 35 1.06 -17.29 9.80
CA ARG A 35 -0.16 -18.09 10.00
C ARG A 35 -1.41 -17.32 9.61
N LEU A 36 -1.48 -16.03 9.93
CA LEU A 36 -2.59 -15.15 9.56
C LEU A 36 -2.56 -14.83 8.06
N LEU A 37 -1.38 -14.52 7.52
CA LEU A 37 -1.12 -14.11 6.15
C LEU A 37 -0.09 -15.03 5.50
N PRO A 38 -0.48 -16.21 4.99
CA PRO A 38 0.44 -17.18 4.40
C PRO A 38 1.36 -16.60 3.31
N ASP A 39 0.84 -15.73 2.46
CA ASP A 39 1.59 -15.08 1.37
C ASP A 39 2.73 -14.19 1.87
N TRP A 40 2.68 -13.75 3.14
CA TRP A 40 3.72 -12.95 3.79
C TRP A 40 5.07 -13.67 3.85
N GLU A 41 5.07 -15.02 3.89
CA GLU A 41 6.30 -15.83 3.90
C GLU A 41 7.24 -15.47 2.73
N ARG A 42 6.68 -15.07 1.58
CA ARG A 42 7.47 -14.75 0.38
C ARG A 42 8.18 -13.40 0.44
N VAL A 43 7.74 -12.50 1.33
CA VAL A 43 8.34 -11.16 1.50
C VAL A 43 9.09 -11.00 2.83
N ARG A 44 8.89 -11.93 3.78
CA ARG A 44 9.60 -12.00 5.05
C ARG A 44 11.12 -11.99 4.84
N CYS A 45 11.79 -11.07 5.53
CA CYS A 45 13.23 -10.79 5.47
C CYS A 45 13.80 -10.68 4.05
N ARG A 46 12.97 -10.36 3.05
CA ARG A 46 13.41 -10.31 1.65
C ARG A 46 14.17 -9.03 1.36
N PRO A 47 15.40 -9.08 0.82
CA PRO A 47 16.11 -7.87 0.42
C PRO A 47 15.38 -7.11 -0.70
N GLN A 48 15.31 -5.78 -0.59
CA GLN A 48 14.90 -4.90 -1.69
C GLN A 48 16.05 -4.80 -2.71
N ARG A 49 15.72 -4.80 -4.02
CA ARG A 49 16.71 -4.80 -5.12
C ARG A 49 17.15 -3.41 -5.58
N ASN A 50 16.84 -2.34 -4.84
CA ASN A 50 17.22 -0.98 -5.18
C ASN A 50 17.99 -0.30 -4.03
N ALA A 51 18.84 0.67 -4.35
CA ALA A 51 19.74 1.30 -3.39
C ALA A 51 19.07 2.30 -2.44
N VAL A 52 17.78 2.60 -2.66
CA VAL A 52 17.06 3.63 -1.91
C VAL A 52 16.28 3.04 -0.74
N HIS A 53 15.86 1.78 -0.81
CA HIS A 53 15.17 1.14 0.30
C HIS A 53 16.13 0.84 1.45
N ARG A 54 15.78 1.37 2.62
CA ARG A 54 16.47 1.13 3.90
C ARG A 54 16.16 -0.25 4.48
N TRP A 55 15.03 -0.83 4.11
CA TRP A 55 14.41 -1.97 4.78
C TRP A 55 14.28 -3.18 3.85
N THR A 56 14.16 -4.37 4.43
CA THR A 56 13.62 -5.55 3.74
C THR A 56 12.17 -5.28 3.33
N VAL A 57 11.64 -6.07 2.37
CA VAL A 57 10.31 -5.84 1.79
C VAL A 57 9.20 -5.88 2.87
N ASP A 58 9.22 -6.89 3.73
CA ASP A 58 8.32 -7.02 4.88
C ASP A 58 8.35 -5.80 5.81
N ARG A 59 9.55 -5.39 6.24
CA ARG A 59 9.70 -4.23 7.13
C ARG A 59 9.25 -2.94 6.44
N HIS A 60 9.56 -2.78 5.16
CA HIS A 60 9.08 -1.67 4.34
C HIS A 60 7.55 -1.59 4.32
N CYS A 61 6.87 -2.71 4.06
CA CYS A 61 5.40 -2.77 4.10
C CYS A 61 4.81 -2.33 5.45
N VAL A 62 5.40 -2.76 6.57
CA VAL A 62 4.96 -2.35 7.91
C VAL A 62 5.19 -0.85 8.14
N GLU A 63 6.36 -0.32 7.75
CA GLU A 63 6.65 1.12 7.82
C GLU A 63 5.69 1.93 6.96
N THR A 64 5.35 1.46 5.75
CA THR A 64 4.35 2.08 4.88
C THR A 64 2.98 2.10 5.54
N ALA A 65 2.56 1.03 6.21
CA ALA A 65 1.32 1.02 7.00
C ALA A 65 1.34 2.03 8.16
N VAL A 66 2.47 2.15 8.86
CA VAL A 66 2.64 3.16 9.93
C VAL A 66 2.52 4.58 9.38
N ARG A 67 3.14 4.88 8.24
CA ARG A 67 3.00 6.18 7.55
C ARG A 67 1.57 6.43 7.10
N ALA A 68 0.91 5.43 6.53
CA ALA A 68 -0.48 5.49 6.11
C ALA A 68 -1.44 5.76 7.29
N GLY A 69 -1.16 5.21 8.48
CA GLY A 69 -1.93 5.50 9.70
C GLY A 69 -1.98 6.99 10.04
N ALA A 70 -0.87 7.72 9.84
CA ALA A 70 -0.83 9.18 10.03
C ALA A 70 -1.68 9.95 9.00
N LEU A 71 -1.97 9.33 7.85
CA LEU A 71 -2.77 9.91 6.76
C LEU A 71 -4.25 9.49 6.82
N SER A 72 -4.65 8.66 7.78
CA SER A 72 -6.01 8.12 7.92
C SER A 72 -7.13 9.18 7.86
N ARG A 73 -6.89 10.38 8.41
CA ARG A 73 -7.85 11.49 8.41
C ARG A 73 -8.05 12.17 7.05
N ARG A 74 -7.23 11.85 6.05
CA ARG A 74 -7.33 12.40 4.68
C ARG A 74 -8.22 11.57 3.76
N VAL A 75 -8.67 10.39 4.20
CA VAL A 75 -9.41 9.43 3.38
C VAL A 75 -10.68 8.97 4.08
N GLY A 76 -11.71 8.62 3.30
CA GLY A 76 -12.97 8.09 3.84
C GLY A 76 -12.89 6.64 4.31
N ARG A 77 -11.89 5.88 3.82
CA ARG A 77 -11.70 4.45 4.07
C ARG A 77 -10.29 4.12 4.57
N PRO A 78 -9.93 4.55 5.80
CA PRO A 78 -8.60 4.33 6.36
C PRO A 78 -8.28 2.83 6.53
N ASP A 79 -9.28 1.99 6.72
CA ASP A 79 -9.17 0.53 6.75
C ASP A 79 -8.60 -0.03 5.45
N LEU A 80 -9.11 0.41 4.30
CA LEU A 80 -8.62 -0.02 2.98
C LEU A 80 -7.22 0.52 2.69
N LEU A 81 -6.95 1.77 3.08
CA LEU A 81 -5.62 2.37 2.96
C LEU A 81 -4.56 1.58 3.73
N LEU A 82 -4.83 1.24 5.00
CA LEU A 82 -3.89 0.52 5.86
C LEU A 82 -3.60 -0.89 5.34
N VAL A 83 -4.62 -1.61 4.87
CA VAL A 83 -4.46 -2.95 4.32
C VAL A 83 -3.73 -2.90 2.97
N ALA A 84 -4.05 -1.95 2.10
CA ALA A 84 -3.33 -1.76 0.84
C ALA A 84 -1.86 -1.35 1.08
N ALA A 85 -1.59 -0.51 2.08
CA ALA A 85 -0.23 -0.11 2.48
C ALA A 85 0.63 -1.31 2.91
N LEU A 86 0.07 -2.21 3.71
CA LEU A 86 0.74 -3.45 4.09
C LEU A 86 1.01 -4.37 2.89
N LEU A 87 0.11 -4.39 1.90
CA LEU A 87 0.13 -5.35 0.80
C LEU A 87 0.74 -4.81 -0.50
N HIS A 88 1.05 -3.52 -0.61
CA HIS A 88 1.43 -2.88 -1.89
C HIS A 88 2.58 -3.60 -2.61
N ASP A 89 3.54 -4.12 -1.85
CA ASP A 89 4.75 -4.77 -2.34
C ASP A 89 4.70 -6.32 -2.22
N ILE A 90 3.56 -6.91 -1.83
CA ILE A 90 3.44 -8.36 -1.57
C ILE A 90 3.83 -9.21 -2.79
N GLY A 91 3.62 -8.68 -3.99
CA GLY A 91 4.00 -9.34 -5.24
C GLY A 91 5.50 -9.49 -5.47
N LYS A 92 6.38 -8.76 -4.75
CA LYS A 92 7.84 -8.88 -4.90
C LYS A 92 8.38 -10.27 -4.53
N GLY A 93 7.59 -11.06 -3.80
CA GLY A 93 7.84 -12.46 -3.48
C GLY A 93 7.67 -13.44 -4.65
N TRP A 94 7.18 -12.97 -5.80
CA TRP A 94 6.82 -13.77 -6.97
C TRP A 94 7.53 -13.30 -8.24
N PRO A 95 7.66 -14.17 -9.26
CA PRO A 95 8.20 -13.76 -10.57
C PRO A 95 7.19 -12.89 -11.33
N GLY A 96 7.71 -11.95 -12.13
CA GLY A 96 6.91 -11.05 -12.96
C GLY A 96 6.84 -9.62 -12.42
N ASP A 97 5.87 -8.86 -12.93
CA ASP A 97 5.55 -7.51 -12.47
C ASP A 97 4.88 -7.58 -11.09
N HIS A 98 5.54 -7.03 -10.05
CA HIS A 98 5.08 -7.21 -8.67
C HIS A 98 3.74 -6.54 -8.41
N SER A 99 3.39 -5.48 -9.15
CA SER A 99 2.08 -4.84 -9.02
C SER A 99 0.96 -5.71 -9.60
N THR A 100 1.19 -6.37 -10.74
CA THR A 100 0.23 -7.31 -11.35
C THR A 100 0.02 -8.53 -10.45
N THR A 101 1.11 -9.15 -9.97
CA THR A 101 1.00 -10.31 -9.09
C THR A 101 0.47 -9.92 -7.71
N GLY A 102 0.86 -8.76 -7.21
CA GLY A 102 0.37 -8.18 -5.96
C GLY A 102 -1.14 -7.95 -5.98
N GLU A 103 -1.71 -7.50 -7.10
CA GLU A 103 -3.16 -7.33 -7.25
C GLU A 103 -3.93 -8.63 -6.93
N VAL A 104 -3.50 -9.74 -7.52
CA VAL A 104 -4.16 -11.05 -7.33
C VAL A 104 -4.09 -11.47 -5.86
N ILE A 105 -2.90 -11.37 -5.27
CA ILE A 105 -2.69 -11.74 -3.86
C ILE A 105 -3.49 -10.83 -2.93
N ALA A 106 -3.48 -9.53 -3.17
CA ALA A 106 -4.18 -8.55 -2.36
C ALA A 106 -5.70 -8.76 -2.40
N ARG A 107 -6.23 -9.13 -3.58
CA ARG A 107 -7.64 -9.52 -3.75
C ARG A 107 -8.00 -10.72 -2.86
N ASP A 108 -7.19 -11.77 -2.91
CA ASP A 108 -7.42 -13.00 -2.13
C ASP A 108 -7.26 -12.75 -0.62
N VAL A 109 -6.24 -11.98 -0.24
CA VAL A 109 -5.99 -11.60 1.17
C VAL A 109 -7.14 -10.74 1.71
N ALA A 110 -7.60 -9.72 0.98
CA ALA A 110 -8.68 -8.85 1.43
C ALA A 110 -10.00 -9.62 1.62
N ALA A 111 -10.34 -10.52 0.69
CA ALA A 111 -11.50 -11.39 0.82
C ALA A 111 -11.37 -12.34 2.03
N ARG A 112 -10.18 -12.91 2.27
CA ARG A 112 -9.88 -13.77 3.42
C ARG A 112 -9.98 -13.03 4.76
N ILE A 113 -9.51 -11.78 4.82
CA ILE A 113 -9.64 -10.89 5.99
C ILE A 113 -11.13 -10.53 6.25
N GLY A 114 -11.98 -10.58 5.22
CA GLY A 114 -13.43 -10.38 5.35
C GLY A 114 -13.92 -9.03 4.85
N PHE A 115 -13.22 -8.41 3.90
CA PHE A 115 -13.76 -7.28 3.13
C PHE A 115 -14.81 -7.76 2.12
N GLY A 116 -15.79 -6.90 1.84
CA GLY A 116 -16.79 -7.16 0.80
C GLY A 116 -16.17 -7.11 -0.61
N PRO A 117 -16.91 -7.53 -1.66
CA PRO A 117 -16.40 -7.55 -3.03
C PRO A 117 -15.93 -6.19 -3.55
N ALA A 118 -16.66 -5.11 -3.24
CA ALA A 118 -16.29 -3.76 -3.65
C ALA A 118 -14.97 -3.32 -3.00
N ASP A 119 -14.88 -3.43 -1.67
CA ASP A 119 -13.68 -3.12 -0.88
C ASP A 119 -12.46 -3.94 -1.30
N THR A 120 -12.67 -5.24 -1.56
CA THR A 120 -11.65 -6.14 -2.09
C THR A 120 -11.14 -5.66 -3.45
N GLY A 121 -12.05 -5.21 -4.31
CA GLY A 121 -11.71 -4.58 -5.60
C GLY A 121 -10.87 -3.31 -5.43
N THR A 122 -11.23 -2.45 -4.47
CA THR A 122 -10.46 -1.24 -4.16
C THR A 122 -9.06 -1.58 -3.65
N VAL A 123 -8.91 -2.50 -2.68
CA VAL A 123 -7.59 -2.92 -2.19
C VAL A 123 -6.73 -3.49 -3.32
N ALA A 124 -7.30 -4.34 -4.17
CA ALA A 124 -6.61 -4.89 -5.34
C ALA A 124 -6.15 -3.77 -6.30
N ALA A 125 -7.02 -2.81 -6.61
CA ALA A 125 -6.69 -1.67 -7.49
C ALA A 125 -5.58 -0.79 -6.89
N LEU A 126 -5.61 -0.53 -5.58
CA LEU A 126 -4.56 0.23 -4.88
C LEU A 126 -3.21 -0.47 -4.99
N VAL A 127 -3.17 -1.79 -4.76
CA VAL A 127 -1.93 -2.58 -4.92
C VAL A 127 -1.50 -2.63 -6.38
N ARG A 128 -2.43 -2.77 -7.33
CA ARG A 128 -2.12 -2.78 -8.77
C ARG A 128 -1.47 -1.49 -9.25
N HIS A 129 -1.92 -0.35 -8.71
CA HIS A 129 -1.58 0.97 -9.20
C HIS A 129 -0.68 1.78 -8.24
N HIS A 130 -0.11 1.18 -7.20
CA HIS A 130 0.66 1.92 -6.17
C HIS A 130 1.84 2.78 -6.72
N LEU A 131 2.37 2.45 -7.91
CA LEU A 131 3.41 3.25 -8.58
C LEU A 131 2.86 4.28 -9.59
N LEU A 132 1.58 4.19 -9.96
CA LEU A 132 0.98 4.95 -11.06
C LEU A 132 1.18 6.46 -10.90
N LEU A 133 0.86 7.00 -9.72
CA LEU A 133 0.90 8.45 -9.49
C LEU A 133 2.34 8.97 -9.50
N VAL A 134 3.26 8.31 -8.80
CA VAL A 134 4.67 8.77 -8.75
C VAL A 134 5.34 8.64 -10.12
N GLU A 135 5.06 7.58 -10.88
CA GLU A 135 5.62 7.42 -12.22
C GLU A 135 5.04 8.39 -13.22
N THR A 136 3.73 8.66 -13.15
CA THR A 136 3.07 9.62 -14.04
C THR A 136 3.53 11.04 -13.75
N ALA A 137 3.48 11.44 -12.48
CA ALA A 137 3.87 12.76 -12.00
C ALA A 137 5.31 13.14 -12.39
N THR A 138 6.23 12.18 -12.42
CA THR A 138 7.66 12.44 -12.66
C THR A 138 8.15 12.18 -14.09
N ARG A 139 7.33 11.55 -14.94
CA ARG A 139 7.76 11.13 -16.29
C ARG A 139 6.84 11.60 -17.42
N ARG A 140 5.69 12.21 -17.11
CA ARG A 140 4.69 12.63 -18.10
C ARG A 140 4.40 14.12 -17.99
N ASP A 141 3.79 14.64 -19.05
CA ASP A 141 3.22 15.97 -19.06
C ASP A 141 1.87 15.94 -18.34
N LEU A 142 1.71 16.77 -17.31
CA LEU A 142 0.50 16.84 -16.50
C LEU A 142 -0.55 17.76 -17.14
N ASP A 143 -0.16 18.59 -18.10
CA ASP A 143 -1.06 19.43 -18.88
C ASP A 143 -1.69 18.66 -20.06
N ASP A 144 -1.17 17.46 -20.39
CA ASP A 144 -1.74 16.58 -21.42
C ASP A 144 -3.02 15.88 -20.92
N PRO A 145 -4.20 16.17 -21.50
CA PRO A 145 -5.46 15.55 -21.10
C PRO A 145 -5.44 14.02 -21.24
N ALA A 146 -4.66 13.47 -22.18
CA ALA A 146 -4.55 12.02 -22.34
C ALA A 146 -3.78 11.35 -21.19
N THR A 147 -2.89 12.08 -20.51
CA THR A 147 -2.20 11.59 -19.31
C THR A 147 -3.17 11.55 -18.13
N VAL A 148 -3.94 12.62 -17.92
CA VAL A 148 -4.96 12.68 -16.86
C VAL A 148 -6.04 11.61 -17.07
N GLN A 149 -6.52 11.45 -18.31
CA GLN A 149 -7.55 10.45 -18.62
C GLN A 149 -7.08 9.02 -18.30
N LYS A 150 -5.81 8.68 -18.59
CA LYS A 150 -5.26 7.36 -18.25
C LYS A 150 -5.25 7.08 -16.75
N VAL A 151 -4.96 8.10 -15.93
CA VAL A 151 -5.01 7.97 -14.47
C VAL A 151 -6.46 7.79 -14.03
N ALA A 152 -7.38 8.62 -14.54
CA ALA A 152 -8.81 8.53 -14.24
C ALA A 152 -9.40 7.16 -14.59
N ASP A 153 -9.07 6.63 -15.77
CA ASP A 153 -9.53 5.32 -16.24
C ASP A 153 -9.00 4.18 -15.36
N ALA A 154 -7.76 4.30 -14.87
CA ALA A 154 -7.15 3.29 -14.00
C ALA A 154 -7.73 3.29 -12.58
N VAL A 155 -8.01 4.47 -12.00
CA VAL A 155 -8.51 4.58 -10.61
C VAL A 155 -10.03 4.45 -10.51
N GLY A 156 -10.77 4.84 -11.55
CA GLY A 156 -12.22 4.70 -11.70
C GLY A 156 -13.09 5.57 -10.79
N SER A 157 -12.59 6.05 -9.64
CA SER A 157 -13.36 6.93 -8.75
C SER A 157 -12.47 7.93 -7.99
N PRO A 158 -13.02 9.10 -7.59
CA PRO A 158 -12.33 10.06 -6.72
C PRO A 158 -11.92 9.47 -5.37
N GLU A 159 -12.73 8.55 -4.82
CA GLU A 159 -12.42 7.88 -3.55
C GLU A 159 -11.16 7.00 -3.67
N THR A 160 -11.08 6.17 -4.72
CA THR A 160 -9.91 5.35 -5.01
C THR A 160 -8.68 6.21 -5.31
N LEU A 161 -8.85 7.32 -6.05
CA LEU A 161 -7.77 8.27 -6.31
C LEU A 161 -7.23 8.89 -5.00
N GLY A 162 -8.10 9.29 -4.08
CA GLY A 162 -7.71 9.81 -2.77
C GLY A 162 -6.94 8.79 -1.92
N LEU A 163 -7.38 7.53 -1.93
CA LEU A 163 -6.68 6.42 -1.28
C LEU A 163 -5.31 6.17 -1.94
N LEU A 164 -5.24 6.17 -3.26
CA LEU A 164 -4.00 5.93 -4.01
C LEU A 164 -2.98 7.05 -3.79
N HIS A 165 -3.44 8.30 -3.70
CA HIS A 165 -2.60 9.44 -3.34
C HIS A 165 -2.00 9.25 -1.95
N ALA A 166 -2.81 8.93 -0.94
CA ALA A 166 -2.33 8.70 0.41
C ALA A 166 -1.36 7.50 0.49
N LEU A 167 -1.63 6.42 -0.26
CA LEU A 167 -0.74 5.26 -0.35
C LEU A 167 0.62 5.63 -0.97
N THR A 168 0.60 6.40 -2.07
CA THR A 168 1.82 6.86 -2.76
C THR A 168 2.71 7.69 -1.83
N GLU A 169 2.11 8.60 -1.08
CA GLU A 169 2.85 9.42 -0.10
C GLU A 169 3.40 8.57 1.05
N ALA A 170 2.60 7.66 1.60
CA ALA A 170 3.02 6.77 2.68
C ALA A 170 4.21 5.88 2.28
N ASP A 171 4.16 5.29 1.08
CA ASP A 171 5.21 4.44 0.54
C ASP A 171 6.52 5.21 0.30
N ALA A 172 6.42 6.41 -0.29
CA ALA A 172 7.58 7.26 -0.50
C ALA A 172 8.20 7.73 0.83
N LEU A 173 7.39 8.09 1.83
CA LEU A 173 7.87 8.46 3.16
C LEU A 173 8.53 7.29 3.92
N ALA A 174 8.04 6.07 3.73
CA ALA A 174 8.64 4.85 4.30
C ALA A 174 9.97 4.49 3.62
N THR A 175 10.06 4.72 2.31
CA THR A 175 11.31 4.55 1.54
C THR A 175 12.39 5.54 1.99
N GLY A 176 12.03 6.80 2.21
CA GLY A 176 12.92 7.80 2.82
C GLY A 176 12.75 9.21 2.24
N PRO A 177 13.42 10.22 2.82
CA PRO A 177 13.24 11.63 2.44
C PRO A 177 13.65 11.92 0.99
N ALA A 178 14.57 11.14 0.43
CA ALA A 178 14.95 11.26 -0.98
C ALA A 178 13.85 10.74 -1.94
N ALA A 179 12.93 9.90 -1.47
CA ALA A 179 11.81 9.39 -2.25
C ALA A 179 10.62 10.38 -2.28
N TRP A 180 10.40 11.14 -1.20
CA TRP A 180 9.32 12.15 -1.11
C TRP A 180 9.84 13.57 -0.86
N SER A 181 10.25 14.26 -1.93
CA SER A 181 10.65 15.67 -1.88
C SER A 181 9.44 16.62 -2.05
N ALA A 182 9.58 17.87 -1.62
CA ALA A 182 8.53 18.90 -1.82
C ALA A 182 8.11 19.03 -3.29
N TRP A 183 9.06 18.91 -4.23
CA TRP A 183 8.80 18.92 -5.66
C TRP A 183 8.01 17.69 -6.13
N ARG A 184 8.32 16.48 -5.66
CA ARG A 184 7.50 15.31 -6.01
C ARG A 184 6.11 15.39 -5.41
N ALA A 185 6.00 15.89 -4.18
CA ALA A 185 4.72 16.09 -3.52
C ALA A 185 3.84 17.08 -4.31
N SER A 186 4.40 18.17 -4.84
CA SER A 186 3.63 19.12 -5.66
C SER A 186 3.15 18.47 -6.96
N LEU A 187 4.01 17.74 -7.68
CA LEU A 187 3.62 17.08 -8.93
C LEU A 187 2.50 16.04 -8.73
N VAL A 188 2.58 15.25 -7.66
CA VAL A 188 1.53 14.28 -7.34
C VAL A 188 0.24 15.01 -6.93
N THR A 189 0.34 16.08 -6.14
CA THR A 189 -0.82 16.89 -5.74
C THR A 189 -1.51 17.55 -6.94
N ASP A 190 -0.74 18.04 -7.90
CA ASP A 190 -1.28 18.66 -9.12
C ASP A 190 -1.99 17.62 -10.01
N LEU A 191 -1.46 16.40 -10.10
CA LEU A 191 -2.05 15.31 -10.89
C LEU A 191 -3.39 14.80 -10.34
N VAL A 192 -3.59 14.85 -9.02
CA VAL A 192 -4.77 14.30 -8.34
C VAL A 192 -5.86 15.34 -8.03
N ARG A 193 -5.67 16.57 -8.52
CA ARG A 193 -6.54 17.72 -8.24
C ARG A 193 -7.88 17.66 -8.96
#